data_AF-A0AAW0U7N7-F1
#
_entry.id   AF-A0AAW0U7N7-F1
#
_cell.length_a   1.000
_cell.length_b   1.000
_cell.length_c   1.000
_cell.angle_alpha   90.00
_cell.angle_beta   90.00
_cell.angle_gamma   90.00
#
_symmetry.space_group_name_H-M   'P 1'
#
loop_
_entity.id
_entity.type
_entity.pdbx_description
1 polymer ?
#
loop_
_entity_poly.entity_id
_entity_poly.type
_entity_poly.pdbx_seq_one_letter_code
_entity_poly.pdbx_strand_id
1 'polypeptide(L)'
;MGPVDGKDFLIDEGGRQMGPVDGKDFLVPDFIDTNPSVINGQPVFEGDIILTENQWAAVRARKGLSDLTKRWSEGSDGYPVVPYRFTDDRLNKNVIKAGMEHWMDHTCIKFQETTNTNQPHLMFLYESGCWSWMGMLSQNGQNVSIGENCDSLGTVAHEVGHAIGFNHEQCRPDRDEYVVINWDNIPSPRQYNFAKASASEFDNQNVPYDYSSNMQYGSTGFTSNGKTTIATVDPLTQGLIGTGEVLSHRDKHLANIMYKCIDKWLAKCGQSSDTCQNGGYFGVNCACVCPPGTAGTECEQKTGGYYDSLLNSCTEKVTTQGTLTSPNYPSNYPKGQCVKWIVAPECHVPKVTFTDFTLCERHSYCNNNECCYFDALEIRTTSMTNGDVYCDTDIVNGQSFTGTSREMILYFRAKSYYYRKGWSANVTFVKQDGCK
;
A
#
# COMPACT_ATOMS: atom_id res chain seq x y z
N MET A 1 -1.20 42.96 -24.74
CA MET A 1 0.02 42.82 -23.91
C MET A 1 -0.37 43.06 -22.46
N GLY A 2 -0.04 42.10 -21.59
CA GLY A 2 -0.37 42.09 -20.16
C GLY A 2 -1.17 40.82 -19.79
N PRO A 3 -0.51 39.74 -19.33
CA PRO A 3 -1.21 38.54 -18.85
C PRO A 3 -1.76 38.78 -17.44
N VAL A 4 -2.98 38.30 -17.20
CA VAL A 4 -3.57 38.21 -15.85
C VAL A 4 -3.04 36.91 -15.24
N ASP A 5 -2.13 37.07 -14.29
CA ASP A 5 -1.52 35.98 -13.51
C ASP A 5 -2.49 35.63 -12.37
N GLY A 6 -3.20 34.50 -12.50
CA GLY A 6 -4.12 33.97 -11.50
C GLY A 6 -3.69 32.57 -11.12
N LYS A 7 -2.75 32.47 -10.17
CA LYS A 7 -2.42 31.21 -9.49
C LYS A 7 -3.34 31.09 -8.29
N ASP A 8 -4.38 30.26 -8.39
CA ASP A 8 -5.22 29.92 -7.24
C ASP A 8 -4.42 29.02 -6.29
N PHE A 9 -4.34 29.45 -5.02
CA PHE A 9 -3.66 28.73 -3.93
C PHE A 9 -4.67 27.87 -3.17
N LEU A 10 -4.32 26.63 -2.85
CA LEU A 10 -5.09 25.78 -1.92
C LEU A 10 -4.57 25.99 -0.48
N ILE A 11 -5.49 26.10 0.47
CA ILE A 11 -5.23 26.28 1.91
C ILE A 11 -5.73 25.01 2.62
N ASP A 12 -4.92 24.41 3.49
CA ASP A 12 -5.34 23.26 4.30
C ASP A 12 -6.20 23.68 5.51
N GLU A 13 -6.82 22.70 6.19
CA GLU A 13 -7.63 22.93 7.41
C GLU A 13 -6.82 23.49 8.60
N GLY A 14 -5.49 23.57 8.47
CA GLY A 14 -4.57 24.20 9.42
C GLY A 14 -4.14 25.61 9.04
N GLY A 15 -4.67 26.20 7.96
CA GLY A 15 -4.36 27.55 7.52
C GLY A 15 -2.94 27.72 6.93
N ARG A 16 -2.26 26.62 6.56
CA ARG A 16 -0.96 26.72 5.87
C ARG A 16 -1.18 26.96 4.38
N GLN A 17 -0.53 28.01 3.89
CA GLN A 17 -0.51 28.37 2.48
C GLN A 17 0.33 27.33 1.73
N MET A 18 -0.31 26.44 0.96
CA MET A 18 0.42 25.54 0.07
C MET A 18 0.87 26.34 -1.15
N GLY A 19 2.18 26.36 -1.40
CA GLY A 19 2.76 27.01 -2.58
C GLY A 19 2.24 26.39 -3.88
N PRO A 20 2.44 27.05 -5.04
CA PRO A 20 2.09 26.46 -6.33
C PRO A 20 2.81 25.12 -6.46
N VAL A 21 2.04 24.06 -6.72
CA VAL A 21 2.56 22.72 -6.99
C VAL A 21 3.43 22.83 -8.23
N ASP A 22 4.75 22.88 -8.03
CA ASP A 22 5.71 22.90 -9.11
C ASP A 22 5.61 21.54 -9.83
N GLY A 23 5.60 21.54 -11.16
CA GLY A 23 5.20 20.41 -12.02
C GLY A 23 6.12 19.17 -12.00
N LYS A 24 6.77 18.87 -10.87
CA LYS A 24 7.64 17.72 -10.64
C LYS A 24 6.99 16.57 -9.86
N ASP A 25 5.81 16.78 -9.26
CA ASP A 25 5.04 15.72 -8.58
C ASP A 25 4.30 14.76 -9.54
N PHE A 26 4.61 14.81 -10.84
CA PHE A 26 3.74 14.24 -11.88
C PHE A 26 4.07 12.83 -12.37
N LEU A 27 5.23 12.23 -12.08
CA LEU A 27 5.71 11.09 -12.90
C LEU A 27 6.55 10.06 -12.15
N VAL A 28 6.10 9.53 -11.00
CA VAL A 28 6.87 8.46 -10.33
C VAL A 28 6.14 7.11 -10.44
N PRO A 29 6.73 6.10 -11.09
CA PRO A 29 6.27 4.72 -10.97
C PRO A 29 6.30 4.24 -9.53
N ASP A 30 5.48 3.24 -9.21
CA ASP A 30 5.60 2.59 -7.89
C ASP A 30 7.06 2.17 -7.71
N PHE A 31 7.65 2.43 -6.55
CA PHE A 31 9.10 2.30 -6.40
C PHE A 31 9.58 0.86 -6.62
N ILE A 32 8.71 -0.11 -6.30
CA ILE A 32 8.92 -1.53 -6.60
C ILE A 32 9.12 -1.80 -8.10
N ASP A 33 8.54 -0.98 -8.98
CA ASP A 33 8.67 -1.10 -10.44
C ASP A 33 9.94 -0.43 -10.98
N THR A 34 10.51 0.55 -10.26
CA THR A 34 11.71 1.28 -10.68
C THR A 34 13.01 0.69 -10.14
N ASN A 35 12.93 -0.15 -9.12
CA ASN A 35 14.11 -0.77 -8.54
C ASN A 35 14.86 -1.66 -9.54
N PRO A 36 16.21 -1.57 -9.56
CA PRO A 36 17.03 -2.47 -10.35
C PRO A 36 16.81 -3.92 -9.89
N SER A 37 16.82 -4.88 -10.81
CA SER A 37 16.67 -6.31 -10.46
C SER A 37 17.91 -6.89 -9.76
N VAL A 38 19.05 -6.19 -9.81
CA VAL A 38 20.31 -6.58 -9.18
C VAL A 38 21.01 -5.34 -8.61
N ILE A 39 21.45 -5.39 -7.37
CA ILE A 39 22.23 -4.35 -6.69
C ILE A 39 23.53 -4.97 -6.20
N ASN A 40 24.67 -4.40 -6.63
CA ASN A 40 26.01 -4.88 -6.25
C ASN A 40 26.22 -6.40 -6.46
N GLY A 41 25.65 -6.94 -7.55
CA GLY A 41 25.72 -8.37 -7.89
C GLY A 41 24.77 -9.27 -7.11
N GLN A 42 23.94 -8.72 -6.22
CA GLN A 42 22.91 -9.45 -5.48
C GLN A 42 21.54 -9.23 -6.14
N PRO A 43 20.76 -10.29 -6.41
CA PRO A 43 19.40 -10.14 -6.88
C PRO A 43 18.53 -9.47 -5.82
N VAL A 44 17.65 -8.57 -6.24
CA VAL A 44 16.70 -7.91 -5.36
C VAL A 44 15.47 -8.80 -5.22
N PHE A 45 15.26 -9.29 -4.01
CA PHE A 45 14.13 -10.14 -3.64
C PHE A 45 12.89 -9.28 -3.45
N GLU A 46 11.76 -9.69 -4.02
CA GLU A 46 10.51 -8.94 -3.90
C GLU A 46 10.71 -7.44 -4.18
N GLY A 47 11.43 -7.12 -5.27
CA GLY A 47 11.54 -5.72 -5.74
C GLY A 47 12.46 -4.78 -4.96
N ASP A 48 12.58 -4.88 -3.64
CA ASP A 48 13.26 -3.90 -2.77
C ASP A 48 14.02 -4.53 -1.57
N ILE A 49 14.04 -5.86 -1.44
CA ILE A 49 14.72 -6.53 -0.33
C ILE A 49 16.05 -7.13 -0.80
N ILE A 50 17.16 -6.73 -0.16
CA ILE A 50 18.41 -7.46 -0.30
C ILE A 50 18.48 -8.54 0.78
N LEU A 51 18.75 -9.77 0.36
CA LEU A 51 18.83 -10.94 1.23
C LEU A 51 20.21 -11.60 1.15
N THR A 52 20.71 -12.04 2.30
CA THR A 52 21.90 -12.93 2.36
C THR A 52 21.55 -14.32 1.83
N GLU A 53 22.54 -15.14 1.44
CA GLU A 53 22.29 -16.51 0.97
C GLU A 53 21.47 -17.36 1.97
N ASN A 54 21.75 -17.22 3.27
CA ASN A 54 20.98 -17.91 4.31
C ASN A 54 19.55 -17.36 4.43
N GLN A 55 19.35 -16.07 4.19
CA GLN A 55 18.01 -15.48 4.13
C GLN A 55 17.25 -15.87 2.86
N TRP A 56 17.89 -16.09 1.72
CA TRP A 56 17.20 -16.60 0.52
C TRP A 56 16.50 -17.94 0.75
N ALA A 57 17.04 -18.77 1.65
CA ALA A 57 16.36 -19.98 2.12
C ALA A 57 15.23 -19.68 3.13
N ALA A 58 15.43 -18.70 4.02
CA ALA A 58 14.55 -18.40 5.16
C ALA A 58 13.49 -17.30 4.96
N VAL A 59 13.60 -16.45 3.93
CA VAL A 59 12.71 -15.30 3.66
C VAL A 59 11.64 -15.65 2.62
N ARG A 60 11.85 -16.71 1.84
CA ARG A 60 10.75 -17.56 1.31
C ARG A 60 9.93 -18.22 2.43
N ALA A 61 9.97 -17.70 3.67
CA ALA A 61 9.40 -18.31 4.86
C ALA A 61 8.75 -17.34 5.87
N ARG A 62 8.81 -15.98 5.76
CA ARG A 62 8.39 -15.08 6.88
C ARG A 62 7.82 -13.71 6.47
N LYS A 63 6.90 -13.16 7.27
CA LYS A 63 6.48 -11.72 7.26
C LYS A 63 7.15 -10.86 8.34
N GLY A 64 7.57 -11.45 9.46
CA GLY A 64 8.35 -10.80 10.50
C GLY A 64 9.44 -11.74 10.99
N LEU A 65 10.64 -11.23 11.28
CA LEU A 65 11.74 -12.10 11.75
C LEU A 65 11.43 -12.67 13.16
N SER A 66 11.16 -13.97 13.21
CA SER A 66 11.01 -14.77 14.45
C SER A 66 12.34 -15.04 15.15
N ASP A 67 13.46 -14.98 14.41
CA ASP A 67 14.80 -15.11 14.95
C ASP A 67 15.19 -13.85 15.74
N LEU A 68 15.22 -13.96 17.07
CA LEU A 68 15.59 -12.87 17.97
C LEU A 68 17.01 -12.34 17.71
N THR A 69 17.91 -13.14 17.12
CA THR A 69 19.28 -12.70 16.80
C THR A 69 19.35 -11.71 15.64
N LYS A 70 18.26 -11.58 14.88
CA LYS A 70 18.11 -10.64 13.77
C LYS A 70 17.27 -9.42 14.13
N ARG A 71 16.79 -9.33 15.37
CA ARG A 71 16.14 -8.14 15.90
C ARG A 71 17.20 -7.16 16.40
N TRP A 72 16.89 -5.88 16.35
CA TRP A 72 17.76 -4.85 16.91
C TRP A 72 17.81 -4.97 18.44
N SER A 73 19.01 -4.84 18.99
CA SER A 73 19.28 -5.08 20.41
C SER A 73 18.66 -4.02 21.32
N GLU A 74 18.36 -4.41 22.56
CA GLU A 74 17.88 -3.48 23.58
C GLU A 74 19.01 -2.59 24.10
N GLY A 75 18.69 -1.31 24.33
CA GLY A 75 19.54 -0.36 25.03
C GLY A 75 19.49 -0.56 26.56
N SER A 76 20.18 0.31 27.29
CA SER A 76 20.25 0.27 28.75
C SER A 76 18.90 0.45 29.46
N ASP A 77 17.92 1.03 28.79
CA ASP A 77 16.55 1.22 29.28
C ASP A 77 15.63 0.04 28.91
N GLY A 78 16.18 -1.02 28.32
CA GLY A 78 15.46 -2.21 27.90
C GLY A 78 14.61 -2.00 26.65
N TYR A 79 14.74 -0.91 25.90
CA TYR A 79 14.01 -0.71 24.64
C TYR A 79 14.90 -0.96 23.42
N PRO A 80 14.37 -1.46 22.30
CA PRO A 80 15.16 -1.69 21.09
C PRO A 80 15.74 -0.38 20.56
N VAL A 81 17.04 -0.39 20.22
CA VAL A 81 17.73 0.75 19.63
C VAL A 81 18.29 0.37 18.27
N VAL A 82 17.98 1.17 17.27
CA VAL A 82 18.51 1.10 15.91
C VAL A 82 19.44 2.29 15.68
N PRO A 83 20.76 2.12 15.83
CA PRO A 83 21.69 3.17 15.49
C PRO A 83 21.66 3.43 13.97
N TYR A 84 21.77 4.69 13.54
CA TYR A 84 21.80 5.03 12.12
C TYR A 84 22.80 6.14 11.81
N ARG A 85 23.17 6.27 10.54
CA ARG A 85 23.94 7.41 10.02
C ARG A 85 23.60 7.70 8.57
N PHE A 86 23.84 8.94 8.17
CA PHE A 86 23.82 9.34 6.76
C PHE A 86 25.22 9.21 6.18
N THR A 87 25.33 8.62 4.99
CA THR A 87 26.60 8.42 4.30
C THR A 87 26.68 9.16 2.96
N ASP A 88 25.59 9.80 2.56
CA ASP A 88 25.47 10.56 1.32
C ASP A 88 24.73 11.88 1.55
N ASP A 89 25.23 12.96 0.96
CA ASP A 89 24.67 14.31 1.11
C ASP A 89 23.50 14.61 0.17
N ARG A 90 23.25 13.77 -0.84
CA ARG A 90 22.08 13.86 -1.73
C ARG A 90 20.78 13.47 -1.03
N LEU A 91 20.87 12.79 0.10
CA LEU A 91 19.72 12.32 0.86
C LEU A 91 18.87 13.47 1.40
N ASN A 92 17.56 13.32 1.28
CA ASN A 92 16.60 14.14 2.01
C ASN A 92 16.53 13.69 3.48
N LYS A 93 17.50 14.15 4.28
CA LYS A 93 17.66 13.75 5.70
C LYS A 93 16.41 14.03 6.55
N ASN A 94 15.62 15.05 6.19
CA ASN A 94 14.40 15.41 6.92
C ASN A 94 13.30 14.35 6.72
N VAL A 95 13.07 13.87 5.50
CA VAL A 95 12.06 12.84 5.25
C VAL A 95 12.48 11.49 5.83
N ILE A 96 13.79 11.18 5.77
CA ILE A 96 14.31 9.95 6.40
C ILE A 96 14.06 9.98 7.91
N LYS A 97 14.32 11.12 8.56
CA LYS A 97 14.01 11.32 9.98
C LYS A 97 12.51 11.19 10.24
N ALA A 98 11.65 11.80 9.42
CA ALA A 98 10.20 11.70 9.56
C ALA A 98 9.69 10.25 9.47
N GLY A 99 10.24 9.41 8.58
CA GLY A 99 9.88 7.98 8.52
C GLY A 99 10.33 7.19 9.74
N MET A 100 11.52 7.46 10.28
CA MET A 100 11.97 6.87 11.56
C MET A 100 11.14 7.36 12.75
N GLU A 101 10.80 8.65 12.78
CA GLU A 101 9.93 9.26 13.79
C GLU A 101 8.52 8.64 13.76
N HIS A 102 7.98 8.36 12.57
CA HIS A 102 6.69 7.70 12.43
C HIS A 102 6.67 6.29 13.05
N TRP A 103 7.77 5.55 12.97
CA TRP A 103 7.92 4.29 13.71
C TRP A 103 8.06 4.53 15.23
N MET A 104 8.83 5.54 15.65
CA MET A 104 9.02 5.88 17.08
C MET A 104 7.74 6.35 17.77
N ASP A 105 6.87 7.06 17.07
CA ASP A 105 5.62 7.60 17.62
C ASP A 105 4.59 6.50 17.90
N HIS A 106 4.70 5.37 17.21
CA HIS A 106 3.72 4.27 17.26
C HIS A 106 4.26 2.98 17.86
N THR A 107 5.57 2.92 18.12
CA THR A 107 6.24 1.75 18.69
C THR A 107 7.20 2.14 19.80
N CYS A 108 7.85 1.16 20.41
CA CYS A 108 8.90 1.39 21.38
C CYS A 108 10.32 1.35 20.79
N ILE A 109 10.45 1.16 19.48
CA ILE A 109 11.73 1.13 18.77
C ILE A 109 12.30 2.55 18.71
N LYS A 110 13.60 2.70 18.99
CA LYS A 110 14.28 4.01 18.98
C LYS A 110 15.32 4.07 17.87
N PHE A 111 15.29 5.12 17.07
CA PHE A 111 16.36 5.41 16.11
C PHE A 111 17.31 6.44 16.68
N GLN A 112 18.61 6.15 16.69
CA GLN A 112 19.63 7.03 17.26
C GLN A 112 20.77 7.28 16.29
N GLU A 113 21.05 8.53 15.98
CA GLU A 113 22.16 8.88 15.09
C GLU A 113 23.49 8.51 15.77
N THR A 114 24.41 7.88 15.03
CA THR A 114 25.70 7.42 15.56
C THR A 114 26.87 7.79 14.64
N THR A 115 28.02 8.08 15.26
CA THR A 115 29.31 8.20 14.57
C THR A 115 30.17 6.93 14.71
N ASN A 116 29.76 5.99 15.56
CA ASN A 116 30.47 4.73 15.78
C ASN A 116 30.19 3.76 14.62
N THR A 117 31.22 3.43 13.84
CA THR A 117 31.15 2.46 12.74
C THR A 117 31.36 1.02 13.16
N ASN A 118 31.84 0.78 14.39
CA ASN A 118 32.20 -0.55 14.89
C ASN A 118 31.06 -1.18 15.70
N GLN A 119 29.82 -0.99 15.25
CA GLN A 119 28.61 -1.53 15.85
C GLN A 119 27.55 -1.79 14.77
N PRO A 120 26.54 -2.64 15.01
CA PRO A 120 25.37 -2.72 14.14
C PRO A 120 24.69 -1.35 14.00
N HIS A 121 24.45 -0.93 12.76
CA HIS A 121 23.75 0.33 12.47
C HIS A 121 23.20 0.34 11.04
N LEU A 122 22.27 1.25 10.76
CA LEU A 122 21.80 1.55 9.42
C LEU A 122 22.67 2.64 8.77
N MET A 123 23.03 2.43 7.51
CA MET A 123 23.76 3.36 6.67
C MET A 123 22.83 3.83 5.55
N PHE A 124 22.19 4.99 5.74
CA PHE A 124 21.38 5.59 4.69
C PHE A 124 22.29 6.17 3.61
N LEU A 125 21.98 5.88 2.35
CA LEU A 125 22.75 6.29 1.18
C LEU A 125 21.85 6.48 -0.05
N TYR A 126 22.34 7.25 -1.03
CA TYR A 126 21.61 7.54 -2.26
C TYR A 126 22.10 6.64 -3.40
N GLU A 127 21.43 5.51 -3.60
CA GLU A 127 21.68 4.56 -4.69
C GLU A 127 20.48 4.51 -5.67
N SER A 128 20.56 3.65 -6.69
CA SER A 128 19.46 3.44 -7.62
C SER A 128 18.34 2.65 -6.92
N GLY A 129 17.17 3.27 -6.78
CA GLY A 129 15.99 2.65 -6.18
C GLY A 129 15.89 2.79 -4.66
N CYS A 130 14.78 2.28 -4.11
CA CYS A 130 14.46 2.21 -2.69
C CYS A 130 14.61 0.77 -2.25
N TRP A 131 15.52 0.47 -1.32
CA TRP A 131 15.71 -0.91 -0.89
C TRP A 131 16.40 -0.97 0.46
N SER A 132 16.22 -2.10 1.14
CA SER A 132 16.74 -2.35 2.46
C SER A 132 17.07 -3.82 2.67
N TRP A 133 17.89 -4.10 3.68
CA TRP A 133 18.05 -5.45 4.19
C TRP A 133 16.97 -5.77 5.20
N MET A 134 16.53 -7.02 5.25
CA MET A 134 15.56 -7.45 6.25
C MET A 134 16.22 -7.74 7.61
N GLY A 135 15.91 -6.95 8.63
CA GLY A 135 16.41 -7.09 10.01
C GLY A 135 17.86 -6.64 10.20
N MET A 136 18.41 -6.89 11.40
CA MET A 136 19.81 -6.62 11.73
C MET A 136 20.71 -7.76 11.22
N LEU A 137 21.60 -7.46 10.27
CA LEU A 137 22.47 -8.46 9.62
C LEU A 137 23.95 -8.22 9.81
N SER A 138 24.36 -6.94 9.85
CA SER A 138 25.77 -6.57 9.89
C SER A 138 26.20 -6.05 11.26
N GLN A 139 27.40 -6.45 11.68
CA GLN A 139 28.05 -5.95 12.90
C GLN A 139 28.75 -4.60 12.71
N ASN A 140 28.93 -4.13 11.46
CA ASN A 140 29.68 -2.90 11.14
C ASN A 140 28.88 -1.94 10.24
N GLY A 141 27.56 -2.08 10.21
CA GLY A 141 26.67 -1.26 9.37
C GLY A 141 26.10 -2.02 8.18
N GLN A 142 24.84 -1.74 7.84
CA GLN A 142 24.14 -2.25 6.66
C GLN A 142 23.46 -1.11 5.91
N ASN A 143 23.41 -1.22 4.59
CA ASN A 143 22.91 -0.16 3.72
C ASN A 143 21.37 -0.10 3.69
N VAL A 144 20.83 1.11 3.58
CA VAL A 144 19.45 1.38 3.21
C VAL A 144 19.47 2.45 2.14
N SER A 145 18.98 2.12 0.94
CA SER A 145 18.95 3.07 -0.17
C SER A 145 17.66 3.86 -0.17
N ILE A 146 17.79 5.18 -0.14
CA ILE A 146 16.71 6.13 -0.40
C ILE A 146 17.16 6.95 -1.61
N GLY A 147 16.93 6.37 -2.78
CA GLY A 147 17.33 6.92 -4.08
C GLY A 147 16.36 7.98 -4.63
N GLU A 148 16.39 8.11 -5.96
CA GLU A 148 15.51 9.03 -6.68
C GLU A 148 14.03 8.63 -6.49
N ASN A 149 13.21 9.61 -6.09
CA ASN A 149 11.78 9.45 -5.78
C ASN A 149 11.43 8.51 -4.62
N CYS A 150 12.40 8.17 -3.77
CA CYS A 150 12.19 7.38 -2.56
C CYS A 150 11.90 8.24 -1.31
N ASP A 151 11.91 9.57 -1.44
CA ASP A 151 11.83 10.52 -0.33
C ASP A 151 10.39 10.92 0.01
N SER A 152 9.51 9.92 0.12
CA SER A 152 8.19 10.07 0.74
C SER A 152 8.18 9.43 2.14
N LEU A 153 7.29 9.91 3.02
CA LEU A 153 7.13 9.34 4.37
C LEU A 153 6.88 7.83 4.31
N GLY A 154 5.94 7.43 3.46
CA GLY A 154 5.52 6.04 3.31
C GLY A 154 6.59 5.12 2.75
N THR A 155 7.36 5.58 1.76
CA THR A 155 8.49 4.83 1.20
C THR A 155 9.61 4.67 2.23
N VAL A 156 10.00 5.75 2.94
CA VAL A 156 11.01 5.63 4.00
C VAL A 156 10.53 4.70 5.11
N ALA A 157 9.28 4.82 5.55
CA ALA A 157 8.72 3.95 6.59
C ALA A 157 8.71 2.48 6.16
N HIS A 158 8.47 2.19 4.87
CA HIS A 158 8.59 0.87 4.27
C HIS A 158 10.02 0.33 4.37
N GLU A 159 11.02 1.06 3.88
CA GLU A 159 12.42 0.61 3.91
C GLU A 159 12.98 0.44 5.33
N VAL A 160 12.56 1.31 6.25
CA VAL A 160 12.85 1.18 7.68
C VAL A 160 12.14 -0.04 8.26
N GLY A 161 10.91 -0.32 7.82
CA GLY A 161 10.16 -1.51 8.21
C GLY A 161 10.88 -2.82 7.82
N HIS A 162 11.44 -2.90 6.62
CA HIS A 162 12.35 -3.99 6.25
C HIS A 162 13.55 -4.08 7.21
N ALA A 163 14.21 -2.95 7.47
CA ALA A 163 15.36 -2.91 8.36
C ALA A 163 15.04 -3.39 9.79
N ILE A 164 13.82 -3.17 10.30
CA ILE A 164 13.37 -3.70 11.60
C ILE A 164 12.81 -5.12 11.53
N GLY A 165 12.73 -5.71 10.33
CA GLY A 165 12.49 -7.13 10.11
C GLY A 165 11.15 -7.50 9.47
N PHE A 166 10.47 -6.56 8.80
CA PHE A 166 9.22 -6.84 8.08
C PHE A 166 9.52 -7.34 6.66
N ASN A 167 8.69 -8.26 6.19
CA ASN A 167 8.56 -8.64 4.79
C ASN A 167 7.22 -8.12 4.25
N HIS A 168 6.98 -8.30 2.97
CA HIS A 168 5.72 -7.90 2.36
C HIS A 168 4.49 -8.67 2.85
N GLU A 169 3.35 -7.97 2.85
CA GLU A 169 2.04 -8.53 3.21
C GLU A 169 1.55 -9.55 2.17
N GLN A 170 1.72 -9.28 0.86
CA GLN A 170 1.30 -10.20 -0.19
C GLN A 170 2.16 -11.46 -0.30
N CYS A 171 3.14 -11.64 0.58
CA CYS A 171 3.98 -12.82 0.60
C CYS A 171 3.60 -13.76 1.74
N ARG A 172 2.58 -13.43 2.54
CA ARG A 172 2.10 -14.32 3.59
C ARG A 172 1.58 -15.66 3.03
N PRO A 173 1.74 -16.78 3.77
CA PRO A 173 1.22 -18.08 3.36
C PRO A 173 -0.31 -18.12 3.22
N ASP A 174 -1.01 -17.32 4.04
CA ASP A 174 -2.47 -17.18 4.09
C ASP A 174 -3.03 -16.16 3.08
N ARG A 175 -2.17 -15.48 2.28
CA ARG A 175 -2.63 -14.40 1.39
C ARG A 175 -3.74 -14.79 0.43
N ASP A 176 -3.78 -16.06 -0.02
CA ASP A 176 -4.68 -16.48 -1.09
C ASP A 176 -6.14 -16.55 -0.60
N GLU A 177 -6.38 -16.37 0.71
CA GLU A 177 -7.70 -16.13 1.30
C GLU A 177 -8.18 -14.68 1.10
N TYR A 178 -7.26 -13.76 0.80
CA TYR A 178 -7.47 -12.32 0.78
C TYR A 178 -7.22 -11.69 -0.59
N VAL A 179 -6.25 -12.20 -1.35
CA VAL A 179 -5.87 -11.70 -2.66
C VAL A 179 -5.66 -12.82 -3.67
N VAL A 180 -5.86 -12.50 -4.93
CA VAL A 180 -5.62 -13.36 -6.09
C VAL A 180 -4.51 -12.73 -6.94
N ILE A 181 -3.48 -13.53 -7.22
CA ILE A 181 -2.38 -13.12 -8.10
C ILE A 181 -2.71 -13.48 -9.55
N ASN A 182 -2.81 -12.47 -10.42
CA ASN A 182 -3.02 -12.64 -11.85
C ASN A 182 -1.68 -12.84 -12.56
N TRP A 183 -1.16 -14.07 -12.52
CA TRP A 183 0.15 -14.42 -13.05
C TRP A 183 0.37 -14.05 -14.53
N ASP A 184 -0.68 -14.08 -15.36
CA ASP A 184 -0.60 -13.72 -16.78
C ASP A 184 -0.27 -12.25 -17.03
N ASN A 185 -0.52 -11.38 -16.04
CA ASN A 185 -0.18 -9.96 -16.11
C ASN A 185 1.26 -9.67 -15.63
N ILE A 186 1.93 -10.66 -15.03
CA ILE A 186 3.27 -10.55 -14.46
C ILE A 186 4.28 -11.24 -15.40
N PRO A 187 5.33 -10.55 -15.87
CA PRO A 187 6.33 -11.16 -16.74
C PRO A 187 7.08 -12.26 -15.97
N SER A 188 7.36 -13.40 -16.61
CA SER A 188 7.96 -14.57 -15.94
C SER A 188 9.21 -14.26 -15.10
N PRO A 189 10.15 -13.40 -15.54
CA PRO A 189 11.30 -13.03 -14.72
C PRO A 189 10.99 -12.26 -13.44
N ARG A 190 9.76 -11.77 -13.23
CA ARG A 190 9.34 -11.01 -12.03
C ARG A 190 8.36 -11.79 -11.15
N GLN A 191 7.89 -12.96 -11.57
CA GLN A 191 6.91 -13.76 -10.81
C GLN A 191 7.43 -14.21 -9.44
N TYR A 192 8.75 -14.32 -9.26
CA TYR A 192 9.34 -14.67 -7.97
C TYR A 192 9.07 -13.62 -6.86
N ASN A 193 8.77 -12.37 -7.22
CA ASN A 193 8.39 -11.31 -6.27
C ASN A 193 7.03 -11.55 -5.61
N PHE A 194 6.29 -12.55 -6.06
CA PHE A 194 4.99 -12.96 -5.51
C PHE A 194 5.08 -14.37 -4.92
N ALA A 195 6.26 -14.89 -4.62
CA ALA A 195 6.38 -16.17 -3.93
C ALA A 195 5.79 -16.08 -2.51
N LYS A 196 5.06 -17.11 -2.06
CA LYS A 196 4.61 -17.17 -0.67
C LYS A 196 5.77 -17.58 0.23
N ALA A 197 5.79 -17.00 1.42
CA ALA A 197 6.46 -17.54 2.58
C ALA A 197 5.94 -18.96 2.90
N SER A 198 6.84 -19.86 3.27
CA SER A 198 6.56 -21.17 3.84
C SER A 198 5.73 -21.06 5.12
N ALA A 199 4.63 -21.80 5.18
CA ALA A 199 3.75 -21.86 6.35
C ALA A 199 4.43 -22.43 7.60
N SER A 200 5.49 -23.23 7.46
CA SER A 200 6.18 -23.86 8.60
C SER A 200 7.06 -22.91 9.41
N GLU A 201 7.41 -21.74 8.87
CA GLU A 201 8.27 -20.75 9.53
C GLU A 201 7.58 -19.39 9.70
N PHE A 202 6.29 -19.34 9.33
CA PHE A 202 5.51 -18.12 9.33
C PHE A 202 4.78 -17.93 10.65
N ASP A 203 5.13 -16.85 11.35
CA ASP A 203 4.47 -16.42 12.57
C ASP A 203 3.94 -15.00 12.36
N ASN A 204 2.64 -14.88 12.08
CA ASN A 204 1.95 -13.59 12.01
C ASN A 204 1.62 -13.03 13.40
N GLN A 205 2.03 -13.70 14.49
CA GLN A 205 1.74 -13.31 15.86
C GLN A 205 0.23 -13.11 16.09
N ASN A 206 -0.60 -13.88 15.37
CA ASN A 206 -2.07 -13.77 15.31
C ASN A 206 -2.60 -12.42 14.80
N VAL A 207 -1.77 -11.61 14.13
CA VAL A 207 -2.20 -10.38 13.46
C VAL A 207 -2.83 -10.74 12.09
N PRO A 208 -4.12 -10.41 11.86
CA PRO A 208 -4.79 -10.75 10.61
C PRO A 208 -4.14 -10.08 9.39
N TYR A 209 -4.36 -10.64 8.19
CA TYR A 209 -3.88 -10.06 6.93
C TYR A 209 -4.33 -8.61 6.78
N ASP A 210 -3.45 -7.70 6.34
CA ASP A 210 -3.80 -6.28 6.22
C ASP A 210 -3.68 -5.69 4.80
N TYR A 211 -4.81 -5.52 4.11
CA TYR A 211 -4.86 -4.82 2.83
C TYR A 211 -4.27 -3.41 2.86
N SER A 212 -4.33 -2.73 4.01
CA SER A 212 -3.85 -1.35 4.19
C SER A 212 -2.42 -1.28 4.74
N SER A 213 -1.72 -2.41 4.86
CA SER A 213 -0.33 -2.42 5.34
C SER A 213 0.56 -1.56 4.45
N ASN A 214 1.51 -0.84 5.06
CA ASN A 214 2.59 -0.16 4.34
C ASN A 214 3.44 -1.17 3.54
N MET A 215 3.41 -2.46 3.91
CA MET A 215 4.13 -3.56 3.28
C MET A 215 3.31 -4.29 2.19
N GLN A 216 2.11 -3.80 1.85
CA GLN A 216 1.25 -4.41 0.85
C GLN A 216 1.51 -3.77 -0.52
N TYR A 217 1.93 -4.57 -1.50
CA TYR A 217 2.01 -4.13 -2.89
C TYR A 217 0.69 -3.62 -3.46
N GLY A 218 0.80 -2.69 -4.40
CA GLY A 218 -0.32 -2.19 -5.19
C GLY A 218 -0.87 -3.17 -6.21
N SER A 219 -2.06 -2.84 -6.71
CA SER A 219 -2.83 -3.69 -7.63
C SER A 219 -2.14 -3.96 -8.96
N THR A 220 -1.19 -3.14 -9.37
CA THR A 220 -0.47 -3.26 -10.65
C THR A 220 1.02 -3.54 -10.49
N GLY A 221 1.50 -3.91 -9.29
CA GLY A 221 2.93 -4.16 -9.06
C GLY A 221 3.50 -5.16 -10.07
N PHE A 222 4.65 -4.85 -10.66
CA PHE A 222 5.33 -5.63 -11.71
C PHE A 222 4.50 -5.95 -12.96
N THR A 223 3.43 -5.21 -13.24
CA THR A 223 2.61 -5.45 -14.43
C THR A 223 3.42 -5.24 -15.72
N SER A 224 3.22 -6.10 -16.70
CA SER A 224 3.82 -5.95 -18.04
C SER A 224 2.90 -5.27 -19.05
N ASN A 225 1.62 -5.15 -18.73
CA ASN A 225 0.55 -4.75 -19.66
C ASN A 225 -0.40 -3.70 -19.07
N GLY A 226 -0.10 -3.16 -17.88
CA GLY A 226 -0.94 -2.16 -17.18
C GLY A 226 -2.19 -2.75 -16.51
N LYS A 227 -2.42 -4.07 -16.61
CA LYS A 227 -3.52 -4.76 -15.95
C LYS A 227 -3.18 -5.16 -14.52
N THR A 228 -4.21 -5.41 -13.74
CA THR A 228 -4.14 -5.77 -12.32
C THR A 228 -3.39 -7.09 -12.11
N THR A 229 -2.33 -7.07 -11.32
CA THR A 229 -1.53 -8.23 -10.90
C THR A 229 -1.99 -8.77 -9.54
N ILE A 230 -2.48 -7.91 -8.64
CA ILE A 230 -3.05 -8.29 -7.35
C ILE A 230 -4.49 -7.81 -7.26
N ALA A 231 -5.44 -8.75 -7.25
CA ALA A 231 -6.85 -8.46 -7.02
C ALA A 231 -7.26 -8.88 -5.61
N THR A 232 -8.03 -8.06 -4.91
CA THR A 232 -8.60 -8.45 -3.61
C THR A 232 -9.79 -9.40 -3.81
N VAL A 233 -9.95 -10.36 -2.91
CA VAL A 233 -11.09 -11.29 -2.91
C VAL A 233 -12.38 -10.53 -2.59
N ASP A 234 -12.34 -9.61 -1.63
CA ASP A 234 -13.40 -8.61 -1.44
C ASP A 234 -13.16 -7.44 -2.40
N PRO A 235 -14.04 -7.21 -3.40
CA PRO A 235 -13.85 -6.13 -4.36
C PRO A 235 -13.76 -4.75 -3.72
N LEU A 236 -14.48 -4.50 -2.62
CA LEU A 236 -14.52 -3.17 -2.00
C LEU A 236 -13.15 -2.77 -1.42
N THR A 237 -12.32 -3.73 -1.02
CA THR A 237 -10.99 -3.46 -0.45
C THR A 237 -9.91 -3.27 -1.52
N GLN A 238 -10.23 -3.39 -2.82
CA GLN A 238 -9.26 -3.27 -3.91
C GLN A 238 -8.53 -1.92 -3.90
N GLY A 239 -9.19 -0.85 -3.44
CA GLY A 239 -8.62 0.48 -3.33
C GLY A 239 -7.71 0.71 -2.11
N LEU A 240 -7.60 -0.27 -1.20
CA LEU A 240 -6.80 -0.15 0.02
C LEU A 240 -5.34 -0.61 -0.18
N ILE A 241 -5.09 -1.53 -1.11
CA ILE A 241 -3.77 -2.09 -1.36
C ILE A 241 -2.85 -1.10 -2.10
N GLY A 242 -1.57 -1.10 -1.74
CA GLY A 242 -0.54 -0.23 -2.34
C GLY A 242 -0.78 1.26 -2.18
N THR A 243 -1.52 1.67 -1.15
CA THR A 243 -1.62 3.10 -0.79
C THR A 243 -0.31 3.57 -0.17
N GLY A 244 0.24 2.79 0.76
CA GLY A 244 1.63 2.90 1.23
C GLY A 244 1.99 4.24 1.87
N GLU A 245 1.01 5.06 2.26
CA GLU A 245 1.27 6.45 2.70
C GLU A 245 1.77 6.52 4.16
N VAL A 246 1.30 5.61 5.00
CA VAL A 246 1.65 5.50 6.43
C VAL A 246 1.50 4.06 6.93
N LEU A 247 2.15 3.75 8.05
CA LEU A 247 1.90 2.53 8.82
C LEU A 247 0.43 2.36 9.19
N SER A 248 -0.11 1.17 8.90
CA SER A 248 -1.45 0.77 9.32
C SER A 248 -1.51 0.47 10.82
N HIS A 249 -2.72 0.30 11.36
CA HIS A 249 -2.88 -0.17 12.75
C HIS A 249 -2.21 -1.54 12.97
N ARG A 250 -2.31 -2.45 12.00
CA ARG A 250 -1.75 -3.81 12.11
C ARG A 250 -0.24 -3.83 11.89
N ASP A 251 0.34 -2.91 11.12
CA ASP A 251 1.79 -2.72 11.05
C ASP A 251 2.37 -2.38 12.42
N LYS A 252 1.76 -1.39 13.08
CA LYS A 252 2.15 -0.93 14.43
C LYS A 252 1.98 -2.04 15.45
N HIS A 253 0.83 -2.72 15.44
CA HIS A 253 0.55 -3.84 16.35
C HIS A 253 1.58 -4.96 16.18
N LEU A 254 1.86 -5.37 14.93
CA LEU A 254 2.84 -6.43 14.67
C LEU A 254 4.24 -6.05 15.16
N ALA A 255 4.69 -4.81 14.92
CA ALA A 255 5.99 -4.35 15.42
C ALA A 255 6.03 -4.33 16.96
N ASN A 256 4.93 -3.91 17.59
CA ASN A 256 4.83 -3.87 19.04
C ASN A 256 4.84 -5.25 19.69
N ILE A 257 4.30 -6.28 19.02
CA ILE A 257 4.46 -7.66 19.46
C ILE A 257 5.90 -8.14 19.22
N MET A 258 6.44 -7.92 18.01
CA MET A 258 7.80 -8.33 17.64
C MET A 258 8.86 -7.76 18.59
N TYR A 259 8.71 -6.53 19.05
CA TYR A 259 9.69 -5.90 19.94
C TYR A 259 9.25 -5.88 21.42
N LYS A 260 8.20 -6.63 21.76
CA LYS A 260 7.64 -6.73 23.12
C LYS A 260 7.33 -5.38 23.75
N CYS A 261 6.90 -4.42 22.94
CA CYS A 261 6.56 -3.08 23.39
C CYS A 261 5.37 -3.11 24.35
N ILE A 262 4.38 -3.95 24.06
CA ILE A 262 3.17 -4.12 24.89
C ILE A 262 3.56 -4.55 26.31
N ASP A 263 4.37 -5.61 26.46
CA ASP A 263 4.86 -6.08 27.76
C ASP A 263 5.60 -4.99 28.56
N LYS A 264 6.47 -4.23 27.87
CA LYS A 264 7.25 -3.15 28.48
C LYS A 264 6.36 -2.00 28.95
N TRP A 265 5.34 -1.65 28.16
CA TRP A 265 4.37 -0.61 28.53
C TRP A 265 3.46 -1.07 29.67
N LEU A 266 2.98 -2.31 29.67
CA LEU A 266 2.20 -2.87 30.77
C LEU A 266 2.98 -2.78 32.08
N ALA A 267 4.24 -3.24 32.09
CA ALA A 267 5.11 -3.17 33.26
C ALA A 267 5.34 -1.72 33.73
N LYS A 268 5.62 -0.80 32.80
CA LYS A 268 5.81 0.64 33.10
C LYS A 268 4.54 1.27 33.70
N CYS A 269 3.37 0.86 33.24
CA CYS A 269 2.08 1.40 33.65
C CYS A 269 1.47 0.64 34.84
N GLY A 270 2.18 -0.34 35.42
CA GLY A 270 1.70 -1.14 36.54
C GLY A 270 0.49 -2.03 36.21
N GLN A 271 0.34 -2.43 34.94
CA GLN A 271 -0.75 -3.28 34.47
C GLN A 271 -0.31 -4.74 34.40
N SER A 272 -1.21 -5.66 34.77
CA SER A 272 -0.90 -7.11 34.78
C SER A 272 -1.13 -7.80 33.44
N SER A 273 -1.91 -7.20 32.54
CA SER A 273 -2.32 -7.79 31.27
C SER A 273 -2.86 -6.74 30.31
N ASP A 274 -2.77 -7.00 29.00
CA ASP A 274 -3.43 -6.20 27.98
C ASP A 274 -4.95 -6.45 28.01
N THR A 275 -5.75 -5.42 28.30
CA THR A 275 -7.22 -5.49 28.36
C THR A 275 -7.89 -5.04 27.06
N CYS A 276 -7.11 -4.61 26.07
CA CYS A 276 -7.64 -4.07 24.83
C CYS A 276 -8.34 -5.16 24.00
N GLN A 277 -9.51 -4.82 23.48
CA GLN A 277 -10.41 -5.72 22.78
C GLN A 277 -10.41 -5.43 21.27
N ASN A 278 -11.07 -6.31 20.51
CA ASN A 278 -11.36 -6.11 19.08
C ASN A 278 -10.13 -5.83 18.19
N GLY A 279 -8.94 -6.30 18.58
CA GLY A 279 -7.68 -6.08 17.86
C GLY A 279 -6.95 -4.80 18.22
N GLY A 280 -7.41 -4.09 19.27
CA GLY A 280 -6.63 -3.07 19.96
C GLY A 280 -5.45 -3.66 20.72
N TYR A 281 -4.53 -2.80 21.12
CA TYR A 281 -3.35 -3.17 21.92
C TYR A 281 -3.01 -2.08 22.92
N PHE A 282 -2.40 -2.47 24.05
CA PHE A 282 -1.98 -1.52 25.08
C PHE A 282 -0.82 -0.66 24.58
N GLY A 283 -0.94 0.66 24.68
CA GLY A 283 0.00 1.62 24.11
C GLY A 283 0.89 2.34 25.12
N VAL A 284 1.85 3.11 24.60
CA VAL A 284 2.85 3.87 25.37
C VAL A 284 2.28 4.83 26.40
N ASN A 285 1.04 5.31 26.19
CA ASN A 285 0.34 6.26 27.03
C ASN A 285 -0.48 5.61 28.17
N CYS A 286 -0.22 4.34 28.48
CA CYS A 286 -0.98 3.56 29.45
C CYS A 286 -2.48 3.44 29.10
N ALA A 287 -2.80 3.37 27.81
CA ALA A 287 -4.16 3.30 27.28
C ALA A 287 -4.19 2.44 26.01
N CYS A 288 -5.37 1.91 25.68
CA CYS A 288 -5.55 1.14 24.45
C CYS A 288 -5.44 2.01 23.20
N VAL A 289 -4.75 1.48 22.19
CA VAL A 289 -4.79 1.98 20.82
C VAL A 289 -5.84 1.18 20.07
N CYS A 290 -6.91 1.85 19.65
CA CYS A 290 -8.05 1.19 19.02
C CYS A 290 -7.91 1.10 17.50
N PRO A 291 -8.20 -0.07 16.89
CA PRO A 291 -8.23 -0.18 15.45
C PRO A 291 -9.38 0.66 14.85
N PRO A 292 -9.28 1.00 13.55
CA PRO A 292 -10.40 1.57 12.81
C PRO A 292 -11.70 0.78 13.02
N GLY A 293 -12.82 1.50 13.15
CA GLY A 293 -14.13 0.91 13.40
C GLY A 293 -14.37 0.48 14.86
N THR A 294 -13.49 0.87 15.80
CA THR A 294 -13.69 0.62 17.23
C THR A 294 -13.42 1.86 18.09
N ALA A 295 -14.00 1.89 19.27
CA ALA A 295 -13.89 2.98 20.24
C ALA A 295 -14.07 2.46 21.68
N GLY A 296 -13.94 3.36 22.65
CA GLY A 296 -13.98 3.03 24.08
C GLY A 296 -12.58 2.94 24.69
N THR A 297 -12.52 2.84 26.02
CA THR A 297 -11.24 2.80 26.76
C THR A 297 -10.48 1.50 26.54
N GLU A 298 -11.21 0.41 26.25
CA GLU A 298 -10.66 -0.92 25.95
C GLU A 298 -10.93 -1.31 24.50
N CYS A 299 -11.33 -0.37 23.64
CA CYS A 299 -11.77 -0.64 22.27
C CYS A 299 -12.96 -1.60 22.19
N GLU A 300 -13.78 -1.66 23.25
CA GLU A 300 -14.89 -2.58 23.41
C GLU A 300 -16.09 -2.26 22.49
N GLN A 301 -16.18 -1.02 22.03
CA GLN A 301 -17.29 -0.53 21.21
C GLN A 301 -16.97 -0.72 19.74
N LYS A 302 -17.80 -1.46 19.00
CA LYS A 302 -17.70 -1.58 17.54
C LYS A 302 -18.54 -0.48 16.89
N THR A 303 -17.87 0.46 16.22
CA THR A 303 -18.49 1.56 15.49
C THR A 303 -18.62 1.27 13.98
N GLY A 304 -17.90 0.26 13.47
CA GLY A 304 -17.97 -0.21 12.08
C GLY A 304 -17.04 -1.39 11.82
N GLY A 305 -16.94 -1.83 10.56
CA GLY A 305 -15.89 -2.75 10.14
C GLY A 305 -14.52 -2.07 10.09
N TYR A 306 -13.45 -2.86 10.28
CA TYR A 306 -12.07 -2.37 10.19
C TYR A 306 -11.82 -1.69 8.84
N TYR A 307 -12.20 -2.34 7.74
CA TYR A 307 -12.01 -1.80 6.40
C TYR A 307 -13.07 -0.80 6.00
N ASP A 308 -14.32 -0.93 6.44
CA ASP A 308 -15.39 0.04 6.16
C ASP A 308 -14.99 1.47 6.56
N SER A 309 -14.23 1.58 7.65
CA SER A 309 -13.71 2.86 8.18
C SER A 309 -12.53 3.42 7.38
N LEU A 310 -11.95 2.63 6.47
CA LEU A 310 -10.79 2.97 5.64
C LEU A 310 -11.16 3.15 4.16
N LEU A 311 -12.35 2.70 3.74
CA LEU A 311 -12.77 2.79 2.35
C LEU A 311 -12.87 4.26 1.91
N ASN A 312 -12.40 4.54 0.69
CA ASN A 312 -12.65 5.82 0.05
C ASN A 312 -14.17 6.02 -0.08
N SER A 313 -14.66 7.25 0.14
CA SER A 313 -16.08 7.58 0.04
C SER A 313 -16.69 7.34 -1.35
N CYS A 314 -15.86 7.27 -2.39
CA CYS A 314 -16.29 6.89 -3.73
C CYS A 314 -16.50 5.37 -3.91
N THR A 315 -16.02 4.53 -2.99
CA THR A 315 -16.17 3.08 -3.06
C THR A 315 -17.53 2.65 -2.52
N GLU A 316 -18.28 1.90 -3.31
CA GLU A 316 -19.63 1.47 -2.91
C GLU A 316 -20.06 0.16 -3.57
N LYS A 317 -20.96 -0.54 -2.89
CA LYS A 317 -21.72 -1.66 -3.44
C LYS A 317 -23.02 -1.14 -4.06
N VAL A 318 -23.18 -1.34 -5.36
CA VAL A 318 -24.29 -0.81 -6.15
C VAL A 318 -25.31 -1.91 -6.40
N THR A 319 -26.48 -1.82 -5.77
CA THR A 319 -27.57 -2.80 -5.90
C THR A 319 -28.81 -2.24 -6.59
N THR A 320 -28.76 -0.98 -7.03
CA THR A 320 -29.85 -0.26 -7.69
C THR A 320 -29.40 0.30 -9.02
N GLN A 321 -30.36 0.50 -9.93
CA GLN A 321 -30.11 1.18 -11.20
C GLN A 321 -29.96 2.69 -10.95
N GLY A 322 -29.12 3.35 -11.75
CA GLY A 322 -28.82 4.77 -11.56
C GLY A 322 -27.61 5.22 -12.36
N THR A 323 -27.12 6.42 -12.06
CA THR A 323 -25.91 6.96 -12.67
C THR A 323 -24.74 6.85 -11.69
N LEU A 324 -23.64 6.29 -12.16
CA LEU A 324 -22.35 6.24 -11.46
C LEU A 324 -21.38 7.20 -12.13
N THR A 325 -20.50 7.78 -11.34
CA THR A 325 -19.45 8.67 -11.85
C THR A 325 -18.11 8.39 -11.18
N SER A 326 -17.03 8.86 -11.81
CA SER A 326 -15.77 9.10 -11.13
C SER A 326 -15.95 10.14 -10.01
N PRO A 327 -15.05 10.20 -9.02
CA PRO A 327 -15.05 11.26 -8.03
C PRO A 327 -15.05 12.65 -8.68
N ASN A 328 -15.77 13.59 -8.08
CA ASN A 328 -15.88 15.00 -8.50
C ASN A 328 -16.43 15.28 -9.91
N TYR A 329 -16.82 14.26 -10.69
CA TYR A 329 -17.35 14.46 -12.04
C TYR A 329 -18.47 15.52 -12.07
N PRO A 330 -18.46 16.48 -13.02
CA PRO A 330 -17.56 16.60 -14.19
C PRO A 330 -16.29 17.42 -13.94
N SER A 331 -15.97 17.73 -12.68
CA SER A 331 -14.71 18.39 -12.28
C SER A 331 -13.57 17.40 -12.16
N ASN A 332 -12.34 17.91 -11.95
CA ASN A 332 -11.15 17.08 -11.81
C ASN A 332 -11.26 16.11 -10.62
N TYR A 333 -10.96 14.84 -10.87
CA TYR A 333 -10.86 13.82 -9.83
C TYR A 333 -9.54 13.94 -9.05
N PRO A 334 -9.52 13.58 -7.75
CA PRO A 334 -8.31 13.54 -6.96
C PRO A 334 -7.48 12.29 -7.27
N LYS A 335 -6.23 12.27 -6.79
CA LYS A 335 -5.48 11.01 -6.61
C LYS A 335 -6.30 10.06 -5.75
N GLY A 336 -6.33 8.77 -6.11
CA GLY A 336 -6.97 7.75 -5.29
C GLY A 336 -7.48 6.56 -6.08
N GLN A 337 -8.19 5.69 -5.37
CA GLN A 337 -8.70 4.43 -5.88
C GLN A 337 -10.16 4.27 -5.45
N CYS A 338 -11.03 3.89 -6.38
CA CYS A 338 -12.48 3.78 -6.18
C CYS A 338 -13.01 2.50 -6.79
N VAL A 339 -13.89 1.81 -6.07
CA VAL A 339 -14.54 0.59 -6.56
C VAL A 339 -16.04 0.76 -6.58
N LYS A 340 -16.67 0.49 -7.72
CA LYS A 340 -18.11 0.27 -7.81
C LYS A 340 -18.34 -1.23 -7.99
N TRP A 341 -18.79 -1.91 -6.95
CA TRP A 341 -19.17 -3.32 -7.02
C TRP A 341 -20.66 -3.43 -7.32
N ILE A 342 -21.00 -3.65 -8.58
CA ILE A 342 -22.37 -3.68 -9.07
C ILE A 342 -22.90 -5.10 -8.94
N VAL A 343 -23.99 -5.28 -8.19
CA VAL A 343 -24.64 -6.57 -7.96
C VAL A 343 -26.10 -6.49 -8.42
N ALA A 344 -26.38 -7.17 -9.52
CA ALA A 344 -27.72 -7.28 -10.08
C ALA A 344 -28.62 -8.21 -9.22
N PRO A 345 -29.95 -7.96 -9.23
CA PRO A 345 -30.90 -8.88 -8.60
C PRO A 345 -30.84 -10.26 -9.25
N GLU A 346 -31.50 -11.23 -8.62
CA GLU A 346 -31.63 -12.56 -9.21
C GLU A 346 -32.21 -12.49 -10.62
N CYS A 347 -31.79 -13.43 -11.48
CA CYS A 347 -32.18 -13.48 -12.89
C CYS A 347 -31.76 -12.28 -13.75
N HIS A 348 -30.86 -11.41 -13.29
CA HIS A 348 -30.38 -10.27 -14.06
C HIS A 348 -28.86 -10.21 -14.11
N VAL A 349 -28.35 -9.57 -15.16
CA VAL A 349 -26.94 -9.17 -15.26
C VAL A 349 -26.84 -7.63 -15.29
N PRO A 350 -25.79 -7.05 -14.72
CA PRO A 350 -25.55 -5.61 -14.82
C PRO A 350 -25.14 -5.23 -16.24
N LYS A 351 -25.67 -4.11 -16.71
CA LYS A 351 -25.25 -3.42 -17.93
C LYS A 351 -24.91 -1.98 -17.61
N VAL A 352 -23.68 -1.58 -17.90
CA VAL A 352 -23.16 -0.23 -17.72
C VAL A 352 -23.06 0.43 -19.08
N THR A 353 -23.62 1.63 -19.25
CA THR A 353 -23.57 2.41 -20.49
C THR A 353 -22.95 3.77 -20.22
N PHE A 354 -21.79 4.04 -20.81
CA PHE A 354 -21.07 5.30 -20.58
C PHE A 354 -21.72 6.45 -21.33
N THR A 355 -21.91 7.57 -20.63
CA THR A 355 -22.44 8.82 -21.18
C THR A 355 -21.33 9.85 -21.41
N ASP A 356 -20.24 9.75 -20.64
CA ASP A 356 -19.01 10.52 -20.83
C ASP A 356 -17.81 9.72 -20.31
N PHE A 357 -16.66 9.85 -20.96
CA PHE A 357 -15.42 9.20 -20.58
C PHE A 357 -14.23 9.98 -21.15
N THR A 358 -13.40 10.52 -20.27
CA THR A 358 -12.11 11.10 -20.64
C THR A 358 -11.14 10.98 -19.48
N LEU A 359 -10.09 10.19 -19.68
CA LEU A 359 -8.98 10.01 -18.75
C LEU A 359 -7.65 10.49 -19.37
N CYS A 360 -6.51 10.27 -18.73
CA CYS A 360 -5.21 10.58 -19.31
C CYS A 360 -4.89 9.68 -20.50
N GLU A 361 -4.10 10.20 -21.44
CA GLU A 361 -3.64 9.45 -22.61
C GLU A 361 -2.84 8.19 -22.24
N ARG A 362 -2.86 7.20 -23.14
CA ARG A 362 -2.00 6.01 -23.03
C ARG A 362 -0.52 6.42 -23.07
N HIS A 363 0.30 5.70 -22.31
CA HIS A 363 1.74 5.96 -22.22
C HIS A 363 2.56 4.70 -22.51
N SER A 364 3.76 4.87 -23.07
CA SER A 364 4.69 3.80 -23.42
C SER A 364 5.52 3.25 -22.25
N TYR A 365 5.19 3.58 -21.00
CA TYR A 365 5.97 3.15 -19.83
C TYR A 365 5.85 1.64 -19.56
N CYS A 366 4.81 0.96 -20.05
CA CYS A 366 4.66 -0.48 -19.88
C CYS A 366 5.42 -1.26 -20.95
N ASN A 367 6.74 -1.45 -20.78
CA ASN A 367 7.60 -2.24 -21.67
C ASN A 367 7.50 -1.84 -23.16
N ASN A 368 7.42 -0.53 -23.45
CA ASN A 368 7.21 0.02 -24.80
C ASN A 368 5.85 -0.29 -25.45
N ASN A 369 4.89 -0.82 -24.69
CA ASN A 369 3.49 -0.91 -25.10
C ASN A 369 2.68 0.25 -24.48
N GLU A 370 1.70 0.75 -25.23
CA GLU A 370 0.79 1.80 -24.78
C GLU A 370 -0.19 1.27 -23.71
N CYS A 371 -0.10 1.81 -22.50
CA CYS A 371 -0.92 1.40 -21.35
C CYS A 371 -1.51 2.59 -20.59
N CYS A 372 -2.53 2.29 -19.78
CA CYS A 372 -3.19 3.23 -18.89
C CYS A 372 -2.41 3.36 -17.58
N TYR A 373 -1.40 4.22 -17.61
CA TYR A 373 -0.39 4.28 -16.56
C TYR A 373 -0.74 5.28 -15.45
N PHE A 374 -1.23 6.46 -15.81
CA PHE A 374 -1.50 7.56 -14.90
C PHE A 374 -2.84 7.42 -14.19
N ASP A 375 -3.84 7.04 -14.95
CA ASP A 375 -5.16 6.68 -14.49
C ASP A 375 -5.72 5.57 -15.36
N ALA A 376 -6.76 4.93 -14.84
CA ALA A 376 -7.36 3.78 -15.48
C ALA A 376 -8.74 3.53 -14.90
N LEU A 377 -9.66 3.11 -15.77
CA LEU A 377 -10.86 2.40 -15.39
C LEU A 377 -10.71 0.93 -15.80
N GLU A 378 -10.59 0.05 -14.82
CA GLU A 378 -10.71 -1.39 -15.06
C GLU A 378 -12.19 -1.80 -14.99
N ILE A 379 -12.66 -2.49 -16.03
CA ILE A 379 -14.02 -3.03 -16.09
C ILE A 379 -13.92 -4.55 -16.08
N ARG A 380 -14.48 -5.18 -15.04
CA ARG A 380 -14.50 -6.64 -14.88
C ARG A 380 -15.92 -7.17 -15.11
N THR A 381 -16.15 -7.76 -16.29
CA THR A 381 -17.48 -8.26 -16.73
C THR A 381 -17.63 -9.78 -16.64
N THR A 382 -16.52 -10.51 -16.61
CA THR A 382 -16.46 -11.99 -16.64
C THR A 382 -15.77 -12.59 -15.43
N SER A 383 -14.96 -11.80 -14.73
CA SER A 383 -14.20 -12.21 -13.55
C SER A 383 -14.33 -11.13 -12.48
N MET A 384 -14.19 -11.52 -11.21
CA MET A 384 -14.11 -10.56 -10.10
C MET A 384 -12.68 -10.09 -9.84
N THR A 385 -11.69 -10.76 -10.44
CA THR A 385 -10.26 -10.52 -10.16
C THR A 385 -9.48 -10.00 -11.36
N ASN A 386 -10.05 -10.04 -12.57
CA ASN A 386 -9.36 -9.59 -13.78
C ASN A 386 -10.35 -8.91 -14.73
N GLY A 387 -9.89 -7.87 -15.42
CA GLY A 387 -10.69 -7.10 -16.34
C GLY A 387 -9.85 -6.41 -17.41
N ASP A 388 -10.55 -5.69 -18.27
CA ASP A 388 -9.93 -4.83 -19.27
C ASP A 388 -9.78 -3.42 -18.73
N VAL A 389 -8.70 -2.77 -19.13
CA VAL A 389 -8.29 -1.46 -18.62
C VAL A 389 -8.41 -0.42 -19.72
N TYR A 390 -9.11 0.66 -19.40
CA TYR A 390 -9.46 1.75 -20.30
C TYR A 390 -8.95 3.08 -19.75
N CYS A 391 -8.47 3.95 -20.64
CA CYS A 391 -8.06 5.32 -20.38
C CYS A 391 -8.22 6.17 -21.65
N ASP A 392 -7.70 7.40 -21.67
CA ASP A 392 -7.83 8.32 -22.79
C ASP A 392 -9.31 8.47 -23.20
N THR A 393 -9.61 8.05 -24.42
CA THR A 393 -10.91 8.06 -25.09
C THR A 393 -11.29 6.64 -25.55
N ASP A 394 -10.73 5.61 -24.90
CA ASP A 394 -10.95 4.20 -25.23
C ASP A 394 -12.44 3.80 -25.17
N ILE A 395 -13.25 4.51 -24.36
CA ILE A 395 -14.70 4.31 -24.25
C ILE A 395 -15.43 5.48 -24.89
N VAL A 396 -16.23 5.18 -25.92
CA VAL A 396 -17.04 6.19 -26.62
C VAL A 396 -18.41 6.38 -25.97
N ASN A 397 -19.00 7.57 -26.13
CA ASN A 397 -20.35 7.85 -25.63
C ASN A 397 -21.37 6.84 -26.20
N GLY A 398 -22.17 6.24 -25.31
CA GLY A 398 -23.17 5.23 -25.62
C GLY A 398 -22.62 3.80 -25.64
N GLN A 399 -21.32 3.60 -25.48
CA GLN A 399 -20.74 2.26 -25.37
C GLN A 399 -21.22 1.57 -24.10
N SER A 400 -21.61 0.31 -24.23
CA SER A 400 -22.11 -0.50 -23.11
C SER A 400 -21.25 -1.73 -22.85
N PHE A 401 -21.15 -2.09 -21.58
CA PHE A 401 -20.55 -3.34 -21.09
C PHE A 401 -21.62 -4.11 -20.33
N THR A 402 -21.74 -5.41 -20.57
CA THR A 402 -22.73 -6.28 -19.90
C THR A 402 -22.01 -7.41 -19.19
N GLY A 403 -22.38 -7.64 -17.94
CA GLY A 403 -21.83 -8.71 -17.11
C GLY A 403 -22.28 -10.08 -17.63
N THR A 404 -21.45 -11.08 -17.41
CA THR A 404 -21.81 -12.49 -17.67
C THR A 404 -22.38 -13.17 -16.43
N SER A 405 -22.16 -12.59 -15.27
CA SER A 405 -22.75 -12.99 -13.99
C SER A 405 -23.59 -11.85 -13.42
N ARG A 406 -24.13 -12.05 -12.23
CA ARG A 406 -24.84 -11.01 -11.48
C ARG A 406 -23.92 -9.89 -10.99
N GLU A 407 -22.61 -10.01 -11.18
CA GLU A 407 -21.62 -9.12 -10.59
C GLU A 407 -20.75 -8.49 -11.67
N MET A 408 -20.46 -7.20 -11.49
CA MET A 408 -19.53 -6.44 -12.31
C MET A 408 -18.77 -5.47 -11.42
N ILE A 409 -17.49 -5.27 -11.71
CA ILE A 409 -16.65 -4.31 -11.00
C ILE A 409 -16.22 -3.20 -11.95
N LEU A 410 -16.38 -1.95 -11.51
CA LEU A 410 -15.67 -0.81 -12.06
C LEU A 410 -14.62 -0.37 -11.04
N TYR A 411 -13.35 -0.53 -11.36
CA TYR A 411 -12.24 -0.14 -10.50
C TYR A 411 -11.48 1.01 -11.15
N PHE A 412 -11.69 2.21 -10.59
CA PHE A 412 -11.07 3.44 -11.04
C PHE A 412 -9.84 3.74 -10.18
N ARG A 413 -8.72 4.06 -10.80
CA ARG A 413 -7.48 4.43 -10.12
C ARG A 413 -6.84 5.65 -10.80
N ALA A 414 -6.33 6.58 -10.00
CA ALA A 414 -5.60 7.76 -10.44
C ALA A 414 -4.36 7.96 -9.55
N LYS A 415 -3.17 8.01 -10.16
CA LYS A 415 -1.88 8.13 -9.46
C LYS A 415 -1.54 9.57 -9.03
N SER A 416 -2.14 10.57 -9.67
CA SER A 416 -1.94 11.99 -9.36
C SER A 416 -3.21 12.79 -9.65
N TYR A 417 -3.18 14.08 -9.36
CA TYR A 417 -4.24 15.02 -9.73
C TYR A 417 -4.15 15.32 -11.22
N TYR A 418 -5.17 14.92 -11.99
CA TYR A 418 -5.20 15.16 -13.43
C TYR A 418 -6.34 16.10 -13.83
N TYR A 419 -6.06 16.95 -14.81
CA TYR A 419 -7.01 17.92 -15.35
C TYR A 419 -7.92 17.26 -16.39
N ARG A 420 -8.75 16.32 -15.94
CA ARG A 420 -9.72 15.57 -16.75
C ARG A 420 -11.05 15.47 -16.02
N LYS A 421 -12.15 15.40 -16.77
CA LYS A 421 -13.51 15.33 -16.19
C LYS A 421 -13.82 13.97 -15.57
N GLY A 422 -13.13 12.91 -15.99
CA GLY A 422 -13.37 11.55 -15.55
C GLY A 422 -14.44 10.86 -16.38
N TRP A 423 -15.38 10.17 -15.73
CA TRP A 423 -16.40 9.38 -16.42
C TRP A 423 -17.77 9.44 -15.75
N SER A 424 -18.81 9.22 -16.55
CA SER A 424 -20.19 9.05 -16.12
C SER A 424 -20.82 7.87 -16.88
N ALA A 425 -21.56 7.03 -16.18
CA ALA A 425 -22.19 5.86 -16.76
C ALA A 425 -23.52 5.52 -16.09
N ASN A 426 -24.48 5.04 -16.88
CA ASN A 426 -25.75 4.56 -16.38
C ASN A 426 -25.72 3.05 -16.18
N VAL A 427 -26.14 2.60 -14.99
CA VAL A 427 -26.28 1.20 -14.62
C VAL A 427 -27.73 0.77 -14.80
N THR A 428 -27.92 -0.33 -15.52
CA THR A 428 -29.20 -1.01 -15.70
C THR A 428 -29.06 -2.49 -15.41
N PHE A 429 -30.17 -3.17 -15.11
CA PHE A 429 -30.19 -4.62 -14.90
C PHE A 429 -30.99 -5.29 -16.02
N VAL A 430 -30.33 -6.15 -16.77
CA VAL A 430 -30.90 -6.85 -17.93
C VAL A 430 -31.32 -8.25 -17.50
N LYS A 431 -32.58 -8.61 -17.74
CA LYS A 431 -33.08 -9.95 -17.43
C LYS A 431 -32.37 -11.01 -18.28
N GLN A 432 -31.96 -12.11 -17.66
CA GLN A 432 -31.36 -13.26 -18.34
C GLN A 432 -32.44 -14.14 -18.97
N ASP A 433 -32.15 -14.65 -20.16
CA ASP A 433 -33.03 -15.59 -20.86
C ASP A 433 -33.18 -16.91 -20.08
N GLY A 434 -34.39 -17.45 -20.06
CA GLY A 434 -34.70 -18.73 -19.40
C GLY A 434 -34.91 -18.66 -17.88
N CYS A 435 -34.83 -17.48 -17.27
CA CYS A 435 -35.17 -17.31 -15.86
C CYS A 435 -36.69 -17.19 -15.66
N LYS A 436 -37.28 -18.18 -14.97
CA LYS A 436 -38.72 -18.25 -14.65
C LYS A 436 -39.08 -17.38 -13.46
#